data_AF-A0A367FQY2-F1
#
_entry.id   AF-A0A367FQY2-F1
#
_cell.length_a   1.000
_cell.length_b   1.000
_cell.length_c   1.000
_cell.angle_alpha   90.00
_cell.angle_beta   90.00
_cell.angle_gamma   90.00
#
_symmetry.space_group_name_H-M   'P 1'
#
loop_
_entity.id
_entity.type
_entity.pdbx_description
1 polymer ?
#
loop_
_entity_poly.entity_id
_entity_poly.type
_entity_poly.pdbx_seq_one_letter_code
_entity_poly.pdbx_strand_id
1 'polypeptide(L)'
;MISVGLLVRVHARPGREHDVEDFLRDGLALIEDEEQCTAWVALRINCTTFGVFNAFGEECGRRAHLAGRLAEALLDRSDELFTRPPTIERVEVLAAKLPGEREPTSAVGSGDF
;
A
#
# COMPACT_ATOMS: atom_id res chain seq x y z
N MET A 1 14.11 -1.16 7.55
CA MET A 1 13.17 -2.23 7.94
C MET A 1 11.80 -1.59 8.15
N ILE A 2 10.75 -2.12 7.53
CA ILE A 2 9.37 -1.66 7.78
C ILE A 2 8.84 -2.25 9.09
N SER A 3 8.11 -1.44 9.87
CA SER A 3 7.58 -1.84 11.18
C SER A 3 6.09 -1.53 11.36
N VAL A 4 5.56 -0.61 10.56
CA VAL A 4 4.15 -0.22 10.62
C VAL A 4 3.55 -0.21 9.22
N GLY A 5 2.23 -0.38 9.15
CA GLY A 5 1.51 -0.31 7.89
C GLY A 5 0.07 0.17 8.04
N LEU A 6 -0.58 0.25 6.90
CA LEU A 6 -2.01 0.50 6.74
C LEU A 6 -2.61 -0.57 5.84
N LEU A 7 -3.73 -1.15 6.28
CA LEU A 7 -4.61 -1.92 5.42
C LEU A 7 -5.88 -1.12 5.20
N VAL A 8 -6.09 -0.69 3.96
CA VAL A 8 -7.29 0.05 3.57
C VAL A 8 -8.19 -0.85 2.74
N ARG A 9 -9.48 -0.88 3.04
CA ARG A 9 -10.49 -1.62 2.28
C ARG A 9 -11.60 -0.70 1.80
N VAL A 10 -11.98 -0.88 0.55
CA VAL A 10 -13.09 -0.16 -0.10
C VAL A 10 -14.05 -1.14 -0.73
N HIS A 11 -15.33 -0.79 -0.74
CA HIS A 11 -16.41 -1.62 -1.25
C HIS A 11 -17.10 -0.89 -2.38
N ALA A 12 -16.79 -1.28 -3.62
CA ALA A 12 -17.32 -0.64 -4.82
C ALA A 12 -18.85 -0.67 -4.83
N ARG A 13 -19.47 0.42 -5.27
CA ARG A 13 -20.89 0.42 -5.63
C ARG A 13 -21.13 -0.50 -6.83
N PRO A 14 -22.33 -1.09 -6.95
CA PRO A 14 -22.70 -1.85 -8.14
C PRO A 14 -22.48 -1.03 -9.41
N GLY A 15 -21.69 -1.54 -10.35
CA GLY A 15 -21.37 -0.88 -11.61
C GLY A 15 -20.20 0.11 -11.54
N ARG A 16 -19.50 0.21 -10.40
CA ARG A 16 -18.30 1.05 -10.19
C ARG A 16 -17.03 0.23 -9.98
N GLU A 17 -17.08 -1.08 -10.14
CA GLU A 17 -15.95 -1.98 -9.85
C GLU A 17 -14.73 -1.67 -10.72
N HIS A 18 -14.95 -1.35 -11.99
CA HIS A 18 -13.89 -0.94 -12.92
C HIS A 18 -13.33 0.44 -12.56
N ASP A 19 -14.20 1.39 -12.21
CA ASP A 19 -13.80 2.75 -11.80
C ASP A 19 -12.91 2.72 -10.54
N VAL A 20 -13.20 1.80 -9.60
CA VAL A 20 -12.37 1.59 -8.40
C VAL A 20 -11.03 0.93 -8.75
N GLU A 21 -11.03 -0.04 -9.66
CA GLU A 21 -9.79 -0.66 -10.13
C GLU A 21 -8.86 0.34 -10.82
N ASP A 22 -9.39 1.15 -11.72
CA ASP A 22 -8.64 2.19 -12.42
C ASP A 22 -8.13 3.24 -11.44
N PHE A 23 -8.99 3.70 -10.52
CA PHE A 23 -8.59 4.64 -9.47
C PHE A 23 -7.38 4.13 -8.66
N LEU A 24 -7.39 2.85 -8.29
CA LEU A 24 -6.27 2.27 -7.55
C LEU A 24 -5.01 2.16 -8.41
N ARG A 25 -5.12 1.77 -9.68
CA ARG A 25 -3.96 1.70 -10.58
C ARG A 25 -3.34 3.08 -10.81
N ASP A 26 -4.17 4.07 -11.10
CA ASP A 26 -3.73 5.45 -11.33
C ASP A 26 -3.15 6.08 -10.06
N GLY A 27 -3.65 5.64 -8.90
CA GLY A 27 -3.12 6.04 -7.59
C GLY A 27 -1.64 5.72 -7.40
N LEU A 28 -1.05 4.75 -8.13
CA LEU A 28 0.37 4.43 -8.04
C LEU A 28 1.27 5.65 -8.28
N ALA A 29 0.94 6.47 -9.29
CA ALA A 29 1.73 7.64 -9.63
C ALA A 29 1.78 8.68 -8.48
N LEU A 30 0.77 8.71 -7.61
CA LEU A 30 0.77 9.59 -6.44
C LEU A 30 1.65 9.06 -5.30
N ILE A 31 1.90 7.76 -5.27
CA ILE A 31 2.68 7.08 -4.24
C ILE A 31 4.15 7.01 -4.59
N GLU A 32 4.50 7.00 -5.88
CA GLU A 32 5.89 7.06 -6.33
C GLU A 32 6.63 8.31 -5.78
N ASP A 33 5.89 9.39 -5.50
CA ASP A 33 6.41 10.62 -4.89
C ASP A 33 6.53 10.53 -3.35
N GLU A 34 6.01 9.48 -2.70
CA GLU A 34 6.03 9.33 -1.24
C GLU A 34 7.27 8.57 -0.75
N GLU A 35 8.40 9.28 -0.55
CA GLU A 35 9.68 8.68 -0.16
C GLU A 35 9.63 7.80 1.12
N GLN A 36 8.70 8.10 2.04
CA GLN A 36 8.55 7.36 3.29
C GLN A 36 7.73 6.06 3.14
N CYS A 37 7.03 5.90 2.02
CA CYS A 37 6.25 4.70 1.69
C CYS A 37 7.19 3.65 1.08
N THR A 38 7.63 2.70 1.90
CA THR A 38 8.62 1.69 1.47
C THR A 38 8.01 0.61 0.57
N ALA A 39 6.74 0.27 0.83
CA ALA A 39 6.00 -0.66 -0.02
C ALA A 39 4.55 -0.22 -0.10
N TRP A 40 4.00 -0.24 -1.31
CA TRP A 40 2.60 0.04 -1.59
C TRP A 40 2.08 -1.00 -2.56
N VAL A 41 0.92 -1.57 -2.26
CA VAL A 41 0.30 -2.62 -3.08
C VAL A 41 -1.20 -2.38 -3.17
N ALA A 42 -1.70 -2.16 -4.40
CA ALA A 42 -3.14 -2.22 -4.68
C ALA A 42 -3.64 -3.67 -4.73
N LEU A 43 -4.81 -3.90 -4.14
CA LEU A 43 -5.37 -5.22 -3.93
C LEU A 43 -6.77 -5.30 -4.54
N ARG A 44 -7.04 -6.39 -5.27
CA ARG A 44 -8.40 -6.91 -5.47
C ARG A 44 -8.60 -8.05 -4.48
N ILE A 45 -9.56 -7.90 -3.57
CA ILE A 45 -9.87 -8.91 -2.55
C ILE A 45 -10.96 -9.86 -3.05
N ASN A 46 -11.98 -9.31 -3.72
CA ASN A 46 -13.02 -10.08 -4.42
C ASN A 46 -13.64 -9.22 -5.54
N CYS A 47 -14.79 -9.62 -6.08
CA CYS A 47 -15.45 -8.92 -7.20
C CYS A 47 -15.83 -7.47 -6.88
N THR A 48 -16.18 -7.13 -5.64
CA THR A 48 -16.65 -5.79 -5.26
C THR A 48 -15.82 -5.15 -4.15
N THR A 49 -14.80 -5.85 -3.65
CA THR A 49 -13.95 -5.39 -2.56
C THR A 49 -12.51 -5.27 -3.02
N PHE A 50 -11.94 -4.09 -2.77
CA PHE A 50 -10.59 -3.72 -3.15
C PHE A 50 -9.88 -3.11 -1.94
N GLY A 51 -8.59 -2.82 -2.08
CA GLY A 51 -7.84 -2.19 -1.02
C GLY A 51 -6.45 -1.78 -1.41
N VAL A 52 -5.74 -1.21 -0.44
CA VAL A 52 -4.30 -1.00 -0.51
C VAL A 52 -3.64 -1.49 0.77
N PHE A 53 -2.44 -2.04 0.65
CA PHE A 53 -1.55 -2.28 1.77
C PHE A 53 -0.28 -1.44 1.60
N ASN A 54 0.02 -0.65 2.62
CA ASN A 54 1.15 0.29 2.61
C ASN A 54 2.02 0.01 3.84
N ALA A 55 3.34 0.05 3.67
CA ALA A 55 4.28 -0.20 4.76
C ALA A 55 5.36 0.88 4.83
N PHE A 56 5.73 1.20 6.07
CA PHE A 56 6.61 2.31 6.42
C PHE A 56 7.63 1.86 7.46
N GLY A 57 8.79 2.53 7.49
CA GLY A 57 9.81 2.31 8.51
C GLY A 57 9.34 2.67 9.92
N GLU A 58 8.48 3.68 10.04
CA GLU A 58 8.06 4.28 11.30
C GLU A 58 6.74 5.05 11.19
N GLU A 59 6.22 5.50 12.35
CA GLU A 59 4.91 6.17 12.44
C GLU A 59 4.82 7.48 11.66
N CYS A 60 5.94 8.20 11.50
CA CYS A 60 5.92 9.48 10.80
C CYS A 60 5.51 9.30 9.33
N GLY A 61 6.03 8.27 8.65
CA GLY A 61 5.67 7.92 7.28
C GLY A 61 4.20 7.50 7.16
N ARG A 62 3.71 6.71 8.12
CA ARG A 62 2.29 6.32 8.16
C ARG A 62 1.37 7.53 8.30
N ARG A 63 1.73 8.52 9.12
CA ARG A 63 0.95 9.75 9.27
C ARG A 63 1.03 10.64 8.03
N ALA A 64 2.20 10.76 7.41
CA ALA A 64 2.37 11.51 6.18
C ALA A 64 1.49 10.95 5.05
N HIS A 65 1.48 9.63 4.88
CA HIS A 65 0.63 8.95 3.90
C HIS A 65 -0.87 9.19 4.12
N LEU A 66 -1.35 9.18 5.38
CA LEU A 66 -2.75 9.47 5.69
C LEU A 66 -3.16 10.92 5.38
N ALA A 67 -2.19 11.84 5.33
CA ALA A 67 -2.38 13.22 4.88
C ALA A 67 -1.97 13.41 3.40
N GLY A 68 -1.71 12.31 2.69
CA GLY A 68 -1.23 12.32 1.32
C GLY A 68 -2.34 12.47 0.29
N ARG A 69 -1.93 12.75 -0.95
CA ARG A 69 -2.83 13.05 -2.07
C ARG A 69 -3.76 11.89 -2.43
N LEU A 70 -3.30 10.65 -2.30
CA LEU A 70 -4.14 9.48 -2.54
C LEU A 70 -5.25 9.36 -1.49
N ALA A 71 -4.96 9.65 -0.22
CA ALA A 71 -5.95 9.62 0.85
C ALA A 71 -7.02 10.70 0.63
N GLU A 72 -6.62 11.90 0.25
CA GLU A 72 -7.55 12.98 -0.13
C GLU A 72 -8.43 12.57 -1.32
N ALA A 73 -7.83 12.10 -2.42
CA ALA A 73 -8.58 11.68 -3.61
C ALA A 73 -9.56 10.53 -3.33
N LEU A 74 -9.20 9.62 -2.42
CA LEU A 74 -10.04 8.48 -2.03
C LEU A 74 -11.26 8.95 -1.21
N LEU A 75 -11.09 9.97 -0.36
CA LEU A 75 -12.18 10.58 0.40
C LEU A 75 -13.11 11.39 -0.52
N ASP A 76 -12.55 12.17 -1.44
CA ASP A 76 -13.32 13.01 -2.38
C ASP A 76 -14.25 12.17 -3.28
N ARG A 77 -13.82 10.96 -3.65
CA ARG A 77 -14.61 10.04 -4.48
C ARG A 77 -15.45 9.04 -3.67
N SER A 78 -15.45 9.15 -2.34
CA SER A 78 -16.03 8.11 -1.48
C SER A 78 -17.52 7.89 -1.74
N ASP A 79 -18.30 8.97 -1.86
CA ASP A 79 -19.74 8.86 -2.08
C ASP A 79 -20.09 8.34 -3.48
N GLU A 80 -19.28 8.66 -4.47
CA GLU A 80 -19.45 8.22 -5.86
C GLU A 80 -19.13 6.73 -6.03
N LEU A 81 -18.01 6.29 -5.46
CA LEU A 81 -17.44 4.97 -5.75
C LEU A 81 -17.81 3.89 -4.75
N PHE A 82 -18.06 4.23 -3.49
CA PHE A 82 -18.15 3.24 -2.42
C PHE A 82 -19.54 3.12 -1.80
N THR A 83 -19.92 1.89 -1.46
CA THR A 83 -21.17 1.59 -0.75
C THR A 83 -21.15 2.03 0.71
N ARG A 84 -19.97 2.24 1.27
CA ARG A 84 -19.71 2.66 2.64
C ARG A 84 -18.34 3.35 2.72
N PRO A 85 -18.09 4.13 3.78
CA PRO A 85 -16.77 4.72 3.99
C PRO A 85 -15.65 3.67 3.96
N PRO A 86 -14.47 4.03 3.43
CA PRO A 86 -13.27 3.21 3.48
C PRO A 86 -12.96 2.77 4.91
N THR A 87 -12.59 1.50 5.08
CA THR A 87 -12.07 1.00 6.36
C THR A 87 -10.55 1.15 6.35
N ILE A 88 -10.00 1.82 7.35
CA ILE A 88 -8.55 2.05 7.49
C ILE A 88 -8.07 1.38 8.78
N GLU A 89 -7.25 0.34 8.64
CA GLU A 89 -6.69 -0.40 9.76
C GLU A 89 -5.20 -0.08 9.90
N ARG A 90 -4.79 0.37 11.10
CA ARG A 90 -3.39 0.50 11.47
C ARG A 90 -2.85 -0.87 11.84
N VAL A 91 -1.77 -1.30 11.19
CA VAL A 91 -1.15 -2.61 11.46
C VAL A 91 0.31 -2.45 11.86
N GLU A 92 0.79 -3.43 12.63
CA GLU A 92 2.21 -3.65 12.89
C GLU A 92 2.73 -4.69 11.91
N VAL A 93 3.91 -4.44 11.34
CA VAL A 93 4.57 -5.36 10.42
C VAL A 93 5.55 -6.21 11.23
N LEU A 94 5.19 -7.47 11.43
CA LEU A 94 5.99 -8.40 12.24
C LEU A 94 7.22 -8.93 11.47
N ALA A 95 7.10 -9.08 10.16
CA ALA A 95 8.18 -9.51 9.28
C ALA A 95 7.87 -9.09 7.83
N ALA A 96 8.91 -8.85 7.04
CA ALA A 96 8.80 -8.52 5.64
C ALA A 96 9.96 -9.10 4.82
N LYS A 97 9.70 -9.33 3.54
CA LYS A 97 10.71 -9.66 2.54
C LYS A 97 10.46 -8.74 1.34
N LEU A 98 11.34 -7.78 1.12
CA LEU A 98 11.22 -6.82 0.03
C LEU A 98 12.33 -7.03 -1.02
N PRO A 99 12.12 -6.61 -2.28
CA PRO A 99 13.19 -6.56 -3.28
C PRO A 99 14.35 -5.70 -2.78
N GLY A 100 15.59 -6.09 -3.10
CA GLY A 100 16.79 -5.31 -2.73
C GLY A 100 17.38 -5.59 -1.33
N GLU A 101 16.68 -6.33 -0.47
CA GLU A 101 17.17 -6.71 0.87
C GLU A 101 18.04 -7.97 0.89
N ARG A 102 18.45 -8.49 -0.28
CA ARG A 102 19.47 -9.56 -0.33
C ARG A 102 20.80 -8.96 0.06
N GLU A 103 21.29 -9.25 1.26
CA GLU A 103 22.72 -9.09 1.56
C GLU A 103 23.52 -9.78 0.44
N PRO A 104 24.61 -9.17 -0.05
CA PRO A 104 25.50 -9.87 -0.95
C PRO A 104 25.99 -11.10 -0.18
N THR A 105 25.64 -12.30 -0.67
CA THR A 105 26.28 -13.53 -0.23
C THR A 105 27.77 -13.30 -0.37
N SER A 106 28.46 -13.06 0.74
CA SER A 106 29.91 -13.04 0.76
C SER A 106 30.30 -14.45 0.36
N ALA A 107 30.77 -14.59 -0.88
CA ALA A 107 31.38 -15.81 -1.33
C ALA A 107 32.53 -16.08 -0.37
N VAL A 108 32.33 -17.04 0.54
CA VAL A 108 33.39 -17.60 1.36
C VAL A 108 34.42 -18.11 0.37
N GLY A 109 35.61 -17.52 0.41
CA GLY A 109 36.73 -17.93 -0.41
C GLY A 109 36.96 -19.42 -0.23
N SER A 110 36.87 -20.16 -1.32
CA SER A 110 37.47 -21.48 -1.40
C SER A 110 38.98 -21.26 -1.49
N GLY A 111 39.61 -21.25 -0.32
CA GLY A 111 41.04 -21.49 -0.20
C GLY A 111 41.39 -22.87 -0.71
N ASP A 112 42.52 -22.92 -1.41
CA ASP A 112 43.47 -24.02 -1.61
C ASP A 112 42.99 -25.45 -1.33
N PHE A 113 42.93 -26.24 -2.42
CA PHE A 113 43.33 -27.64 -2.46
C PHE A 113 44.17 -27.89 -3.71
#